data_AF-J9RR26-F1
#
_entry.id   AF-J9RR26-F1
#
_cell.length_a   1.000
_cell.length_b   1.000
_cell.length_c   1.000
_cell.angle_alpha   90.00
_cell.angle_beta   90.00
_cell.angle_gamma   90.00
#
_symmetry.space_group_name_H-M   'P 1'
#
loop_
_entity.id
_entity.type
_entity.pdbx_description
1 polymer ?
#
loop_
_entity_poly.entity_id
_entity_poly.type
_entity_poly.pdbx_seq_one_letter_code
_entity_poly.pdbx_strand_id
1 'polypeptide(L)'
;MAWFHAANNALVSDVIDVALSRKERLSGVYSPYPVADLDLAKPIRRWNRNYILALKMMELEQRFPKPLERVLALLDWMRNEFIFGGPAALLASVYFGPNSSPKRRVFKGKNSSNREEAIAGVRNAAWDLTQLSEFIRRVNDDGPNGNIRYLFASLDKNLRLMAKLLFECGGNATSGLEMRKALSRWWPQSAAACIADAMFDHIQRIQSPEWKAKTSSDTDYINELIRKGEQHIRQM
;
A
#
# COMPACT_ATOMS: atom_id res chain seq x y z
N MET A 1 -22.46 -1.86 -12.45
CA MET A 1 -21.91 -0.52 -12.13
C MET A 1 -22.97 0.58 -12.10
N ALA A 2 -23.91 0.66 -13.06
CA ALA A 2 -24.89 1.77 -13.13
C ALA A 2 -25.73 1.98 -11.85
N TRP A 3 -26.26 0.89 -11.28
CA TRP A 3 -26.98 0.92 -10.01
C TRP A 3 -26.09 1.19 -8.79
N PHE A 4 -24.81 0.82 -8.86
CA PHE A 4 -23.85 1.14 -7.80
C PHE A 4 -23.58 2.65 -7.74
N HIS A 5 -23.44 3.31 -8.89
CA HIS A 5 -23.35 4.77 -8.95
C HIS A 5 -24.65 5.45 -8.50
N ALA A 6 -25.81 4.90 -8.84
CA ALA A 6 -27.10 5.39 -8.33
C ALA A 6 -27.16 5.33 -6.79
N ALA A 7 -26.73 4.21 -6.21
CA ALA A 7 -26.65 4.05 -4.76
C ALA A 7 -25.61 4.99 -4.12
N ASN A 8 -24.43 5.14 -4.72
CA ASN A 8 -23.35 6.00 -4.20
C ASN A 8 -23.71 7.49 -4.22
N ASN A 9 -24.60 7.90 -5.13
CA ASN A 9 -25.08 9.28 -5.23
C ASN A 9 -26.50 9.43 -4.64
N ALA A 10 -26.98 8.45 -3.90
CA ALA A 10 -28.28 8.54 -3.26
C ALA A 10 -28.29 9.67 -2.22
N LEU A 11 -29.44 10.33 -2.05
CA LEU A 11 -29.64 11.31 -1.00
C LEU A 11 -29.31 10.70 0.36
N VAL A 12 -28.34 11.29 1.07
CA VAL A 12 -27.80 10.76 2.33
C VAL A 12 -28.89 10.57 3.39
N SER A 13 -29.83 11.53 3.47
CA SER A 13 -30.98 11.45 4.38
C SER A 13 -31.83 10.22 4.14
N ASP A 14 -32.01 9.83 2.89
CA ASP A 14 -32.86 8.71 2.50
C ASP A 14 -32.23 7.35 2.87
N VAL A 15 -30.92 7.24 2.69
CA VAL A 15 -30.15 6.07 3.12
C VAL A 15 -30.12 5.95 4.64
N ILE A 16 -29.99 7.07 5.37
CA ILE A 16 -30.01 7.10 6.83
C ILE A 16 -31.39 6.67 7.37
N ASP A 17 -32.48 7.15 6.79
CA ASP A 17 -33.83 6.79 7.24
C ASP A 17 -34.10 5.29 7.12
N VAL A 18 -33.64 4.66 6.03
CA VAL A 18 -33.73 3.20 5.86
C VAL A 18 -32.83 2.47 6.87
N ALA A 19 -31.57 2.91 7.02
CA ALA A 19 -30.63 2.28 7.94
C ALA A 19 -31.10 2.35 9.41
N LEU A 20 -31.78 3.43 9.79
CA LEU A 20 -32.35 3.62 11.13
C LEU A 20 -33.76 3.03 11.27
N SER A 21 -34.24 2.26 10.29
CA SER A 21 -35.59 1.66 10.27
C SER A 21 -36.73 2.66 10.43
N ARG A 22 -36.51 3.93 10.05
CA ARG A 22 -37.55 4.97 9.98
C ARG A 22 -38.41 4.83 8.72
N LYS A 23 -37.84 4.19 7.69
CA LYS A 23 -38.50 3.82 6.44
C LYS A 23 -38.08 2.40 6.07
N GLU A 24 -38.98 1.68 5.40
CA GLU A 24 -38.69 0.33 4.89
C GLU A 24 -37.99 0.34 3.53
N ARG A 25 -38.01 1.48 2.83
CA ARG A 25 -37.44 1.65 1.48
C ARG A 25 -36.96 3.07 1.25
N LEU A 26 -36.05 3.23 0.29
CA LEU A 26 -35.63 4.54 -0.18
C LEU A 26 -36.84 5.28 -0.78
N SER A 27 -36.98 6.55 -0.44
CA SER A 27 -38.05 7.44 -0.90
C SER A 27 -37.73 8.16 -2.21
N GLY A 28 -36.46 8.26 -2.59
CA GLY A 28 -36.02 8.77 -3.88
C GLY A 28 -36.33 7.83 -5.05
N VAL A 29 -36.60 8.41 -6.22
CA VAL A 29 -36.65 7.67 -7.49
C VAL A 29 -35.24 7.62 -8.05
N TYR A 30 -34.62 6.43 -8.02
CA TYR A 30 -33.27 6.22 -8.53
C TYR A 30 -33.31 5.55 -9.89
N SER A 31 -32.51 6.09 -10.81
CA SER A 31 -32.32 5.52 -12.14
C SER A 31 -30.86 5.06 -12.28
N PRO A 32 -30.59 4.02 -13.09
CA PRO A 32 -29.23 3.62 -13.38
C PRO A 32 -28.47 4.79 -14.01
N TYR A 33 -27.31 5.12 -13.46
CA TYR A 33 -26.47 6.16 -14.05
C TYR A 33 -25.88 5.68 -15.39
N PRO A 34 -25.72 6.56 -16.39
CA PRO A 34 -24.96 6.23 -17.58
C PRO A 34 -23.53 5.88 -17.15
N VAL A 35 -23.07 4.68 -17.52
CA VAL A 35 -21.71 4.22 -17.26
C VAL A 35 -21.00 4.16 -18.60
N ALA A 36 -19.82 4.79 -18.66
CA ALA A 36 -18.95 4.65 -19.82
C ALA A 36 -18.56 3.18 -20.00
N ASP A 37 -18.51 2.71 -21.24
CA ASP A 37 -17.95 1.40 -21.54
C ASP A 37 -16.44 1.47 -21.27
N LEU A 38 -16.03 0.91 -20.14
CA LEU A 38 -14.65 0.91 -19.67
C LEU A 38 -14.11 -0.51 -19.81
N ASP A 39 -12.92 -0.62 -20.38
CA ASP A 39 -12.16 -1.86 -20.35
C ASP A 39 -11.76 -2.20 -18.91
N LEU A 40 -12.58 -3.02 -18.25
CA LEU A 40 -12.34 -3.51 -16.90
C LEU A 40 -11.19 -4.52 -16.85
N ALA A 41 -10.73 -5.05 -17.99
CA ALA A 41 -9.56 -5.92 -18.08
C ALA A 41 -8.25 -5.11 -18.14
N LYS A 42 -8.30 -3.77 -18.32
CA LYS A 42 -7.12 -2.92 -18.36
C LYS A 42 -6.31 -3.04 -17.06
N PRO A 43 -5.02 -3.39 -17.13
CA PRO A 43 -4.19 -3.55 -15.94
C PRO A 43 -4.11 -2.27 -15.11
N ILE A 44 -4.37 -2.39 -13.82
CA ILE A 44 -4.25 -1.29 -12.87
C ILE A 44 -2.76 -1.12 -12.56
N ARG A 45 -2.07 -0.25 -13.31
CA ARG A 45 -0.60 -0.06 -13.22
C ARG A 45 -0.09 0.13 -11.79
N ARG A 46 -0.83 0.85 -10.94
CA ARG A 46 -0.48 1.05 -9.52
C ARG A 46 -0.57 -0.24 -8.72
N TRP A 47 -1.58 -1.06 -8.99
CA TRP A 47 -1.70 -2.39 -8.40
C TRP A 47 -0.53 -3.27 -8.82
N ASN A 48 -0.16 -3.33 -10.11
CA ASN A 48 0.99 -4.11 -10.57
C ASN A 48 2.29 -3.70 -9.85
N ARG A 49 2.54 -2.39 -9.69
CA ARG A 49 3.71 -1.86 -8.96
C ARG A 49 3.70 -2.26 -7.48
N ASN A 50 2.55 -2.20 -6.83
CA ASN A 50 2.41 -2.63 -5.43
C ASN A 50 2.48 -4.16 -5.28
N TYR A 51 2.03 -4.90 -6.29
CA TYR A 51 2.08 -6.34 -6.29
C TYR A 51 3.51 -6.85 -6.36
N ILE A 52 4.35 -6.30 -7.24
CA ILE A 52 5.77 -6.68 -7.27
C ILE A 52 6.51 -6.29 -5.97
N LEU A 53 6.17 -5.17 -5.34
CA LEU A 53 6.72 -4.81 -4.02
C LEU A 53 6.34 -5.84 -2.96
N ALA A 54 5.08 -6.30 -2.96
CA ALA A 54 4.57 -7.32 -2.06
C ALA A 54 5.21 -8.70 -2.31
N LEU A 55 5.41 -9.10 -3.58
CA LEU A 55 6.15 -10.30 -3.96
C LEU A 55 7.59 -10.24 -3.45
N LYS A 56 8.27 -9.09 -3.64
CA LYS A 56 9.64 -8.89 -3.20
C LYS A 56 9.78 -8.98 -1.68
N MET A 57 8.81 -8.48 -0.92
CA MET A 57 8.78 -8.66 0.53
C MET A 57 8.72 -10.15 0.92
N MET A 58 7.91 -10.96 0.24
CA MET A 58 7.84 -12.40 0.51
C MET A 58 9.16 -13.12 0.17
N GLU A 59 9.78 -12.81 -0.98
CA GLU A 59 11.12 -13.30 -1.33
C GLU A 59 12.14 -12.98 -0.22
N LEU A 60 12.20 -11.72 0.21
CA LEU A 60 13.19 -11.27 1.20
C LEU A 60 12.97 -11.90 2.58
N GLU A 61 11.71 -12.16 2.96
CA GLU A 61 11.40 -12.82 4.24
C GLU A 61 12.07 -14.19 4.34
N GLN A 62 12.16 -14.90 3.22
CA GLN A 62 12.77 -16.23 3.17
C GLN A 62 14.28 -16.16 2.99
N ARG A 63 14.74 -15.28 2.11
CA ARG A 63 16.15 -15.16 1.77
C ARG A 63 17.00 -14.71 2.95
N PHE A 64 16.49 -13.79 3.78
CA PHE A 64 17.27 -13.21 4.88
C PHE A 64 16.76 -13.68 6.24
N PRO A 65 17.62 -14.26 7.09
CA PRO A 65 17.21 -14.69 8.43
C PRO A 65 16.98 -13.50 9.36
N LYS A 66 17.73 -12.41 9.22
CA LYS A 66 17.63 -11.25 10.12
C LYS A 66 16.56 -10.26 9.63
N PRO A 67 15.60 -9.85 10.48
CA PRO A 67 14.57 -8.90 10.10
C PRO A 67 15.07 -7.57 9.52
N LEU A 68 16.14 -7.00 10.10
CA LEU A 68 16.68 -5.72 9.66
C LEU A 68 17.22 -5.82 8.21
N GLU A 69 17.92 -6.91 7.89
CA GLU A 69 18.46 -7.16 6.56
C GLU A 69 17.34 -7.21 5.51
N ARG A 70 16.15 -7.75 5.84
CA ARG A 70 14.99 -7.77 4.94
C ARG A 70 14.52 -6.37 4.54
N VAL A 71 14.42 -5.47 5.52
CA VAL A 71 13.98 -4.10 5.28
C VAL A 71 15.01 -3.35 4.44
N LEU A 72 16.28 -3.41 4.85
CA LEU A 72 17.36 -2.70 4.15
C LEU A 72 17.55 -3.24 2.73
N ALA A 73 17.46 -4.56 2.51
CA ALA A 73 17.53 -5.14 1.18
C ALA A 73 16.34 -4.72 0.29
N LEU A 74 15.14 -4.57 0.87
CA LEU A 74 13.99 -4.05 0.12
C LEU A 74 14.21 -2.60 -0.29
N LEU A 75 14.66 -1.75 0.64
CA LEU A 75 14.94 -0.34 0.38
C LEU A 75 16.03 -0.16 -0.68
N ASP A 76 17.11 -0.93 -0.59
CA ASP A 76 18.18 -0.92 -1.59
C ASP A 76 17.67 -1.38 -2.96
N TRP A 77 16.87 -2.44 -3.03
CA TRP A 77 16.24 -2.89 -4.28
C TRP A 77 15.32 -1.82 -4.88
N MET A 78 14.49 -1.17 -4.07
CA MET A 78 13.65 -0.05 -4.50
C MET A 78 14.47 1.13 -5.04
N ARG A 79 15.69 1.32 -4.54
CA ARG A 79 16.61 2.37 -4.99
C ARG A 79 17.28 2.03 -6.30
N ASN A 80 17.78 0.81 -6.41
CA ASN A 80 18.76 0.42 -7.42
C ASN A 80 18.12 -0.32 -8.60
N GLU A 81 17.00 -1.00 -8.40
CA GLU A 81 16.41 -1.89 -9.41
C GLU A 81 14.93 -1.57 -9.70
N PHE A 82 14.27 -0.83 -8.83
CA PHE A 82 12.85 -0.49 -8.98
C PHE A 82 12.55 0.98 -8.65
N ILE A 83 11.26 1.29 -8.44
CA ILE A 83 10.80 2.58 -7.93
C ILE A 83 10.62 2.50 -6.41
N PHE A 84 10.78 3.64 -5.74
CA PHE A 84 10.48 3.75 -4.33
C PHE A 84 8.97 3.77 -4.08
N GLY A 85 8.47 2.77 -3.36
CA GLY A 85 7.09 2.66 -2.93
C GLY A 85 6.96 2.95 -1.44
N GLY A 86 6.74 4.21 -1.05
CA GLY A 86 6.64 4.63 0.36
C GLY A 86 5.70 3.79 1.23
N PRO A 87 4.46 3.49 0.78
CA PRO A 87 3.55 2.58 1.50
C PRO A 87 4.12 1.18 1.73
N ALA A 88 4.80 0.61 0.73
CA ALA A 88 5.41 -0.70 0.85
C ALA A 88 6.65 -0.68 1.76
N ALA A 89 7.46 0.39 1.70
CA ALA A 89 8.59 0.58 2.60
C ALA A 89 8.14 0.64 4.06
N LEU A 90 7.12 1.45 4.38
CA LEU A 90 6.56 1.52 5.74
C LEU A 90 5.90 0.21 6.17
N LEU A 91 5.13 -0.43 5.28
CA LEU A 91 4.56 -1.74 5.57
C LEU A 91 5.65 -2.76 5.91
N ALA A 92 6.73 -2.83 5.12
CA ALA A 92 7.85 -3.73 5.36
C ALA A 92 8.55 -3.46 6.70
N SER A 93 8.77 -2.18 7.02
CA SER A 93 9.36 -1.76 8.30
C SER A 93 8.51 -2.21 9.48
N VAL A 94 7.18 -2.18 9.39
CA VAL A 94 6.32 -2.69 10.47
C VAL A 94 6.24 -4.22 10.43
N TYR A 95 6.02 -4.81 9.25
CA TYR A 95 5.79 -6.25 9.05
C TYR A 95 6.99 -7.11 9.47
N PHE A 96 8.20 -6.70 9.12
CA PHE A 96 9.40 -7.45 9.49
C PHE A 96 9.81 -7.24 10.94
N GLY A 97 9.39 -6.13 11.56
CA GLY A 97 9.80 -5.73 12.91
C GLY A 97 9.68 -6.86 13.93
N PRO A 98 10.72 -7.07 14.79
CA PRO A 98 10.71 -8.16 15.76
C PRO A 98 9.56 -8.04 16.77
N ASN A 99 9.15 -6.82 17.13
CA ASN A 99 8.05 -6.57 18.07
C ASN A 99 6.70 -6.34 17.39
N SER A 100 6.56 -6.73 16.12
CA SER A 100 5.28 -6.63 15.42
C SER A 100 4.30 -7.73 15.87
N SER A 101 3.05 -7.34 16.14
CA SER A 101 1.94 -8.27 16.45
C SER A 101 1.73 -9.25 15.27
N PRO A 102 1.05 -10.40 15.46
CA PRO A 102 1.31 -11.59 14.66
C PRO A 102 1.22 -11.35 13.16
N LYS A 103 2.36 -11.53 12.48
CA LYS A 103 2.65 -11.44 11.03
C LYS A 103 1.66 -12.21 10.12
N ARG A 104 0.73 -12.97 10.70
CA ARG A 104 -0.18 -13.92 10.04
C ARG A 104 -1.24 -13.28 9.15
N ARG A 105 -1.51 -11.97 9.27
CA ARG A 105 -2.66 -11.34 8.58
C ARG A 105 -2.33 -10.56 7.32
N VAL A 106 -1.09 -10.13 7.12
CA VAL A 106 -0.70 -9.33 5.94
C VAL A 106 -0.63 -10.23 4.70
N PHE A 107 0.20 -11.28 4.76
CA PHE A 107 0.27 -12.30 3.70
C PHE A 107 -0.48 -13.55 4.14
N LYS A 108 -1.79 -13.58 3.88
CA LYS A 108 -2.64 -14.75 4.14
C LYS A 108 -2.11 -15.96 3.36
N GLY A 109 -2.15 -17.15 3.94
CA GLY A 109 -1.71 -18.38 3.24
C GLY A 109 -0.21 -18.46 2.94
N LYS A 110 0.65 -17.55 3.47
CA LYS A 110 2.09 -17.54 3.16
C LYS A 110 2.81 -18.86 3.46
N ASN A 111 2.40 -19.53 4.54
CA ASN A 111 2.93 -20.82 5.00
C ASN A 111 2.14 -22.02 4.44
N SER A 112 1.18 -21.80 3.53
CA SER A 112 0.44 -22.89 2.91
C SER A 112 1.38 -23.75 2.06
N SER A 113 1.19 -25.06 2.08
CA SER A 113 1.85 -25.96 1.13
C SER A 113 1.36 -25.72 -0.30
N ASN A 114 0.15 -25.18 -0.47
CA ASN A 114 -0.36 -24.71 -1.74
C ASN A 114 0.22 -23.32 -2.06
N ARG A 115 1.19 -23.26 -2.99
CA ARG A 115 1.86 -22.00 -3.33
C ARG A 115 0.94 -20.98 -4.01
N GLU A 116 -0.13 -21.43 -4.66
CA GLU A 116 -1.13 -20.51 -5.23
C GLU A 116 -1.93 -19.78 -4.13
N GLU A 117 -2.12 -20.39 -2.95
CA GLU A 117 -2.72 -19.68 -1.81
C GLU A 117 -1.81 -18.59 -1.27
N ALA A 118 -0.49 -18.82 -1.25
CA ALA A 118 0.46 -17.79 -0.86
C ALA A 118 0.46 -16.64 -1.86
N ILE A 119 0.46 -16.94 -3.17
CA ILE A 119 0.35 -15.94 -4.25
C ILE A 119 -0.97 -15.15 -4.12
N ALA A 120 -2.10 -15.82 -3.87
CA ALA A 120 -3.38 -15.17 -3.62
C ALA A 120 -3.32 -14.23 -2.39
N GLY A 121 -2.60 -14.64 -1.34
CA GLY A 121 -2.29 -13.79 -0.19
C GLY A 121 -1.52 -12.53 -0.54
N VAL A 122 -0.51 -12.63 -1.40
CA VAL A 122 0.25 -11.47 -1.89
C VAL A 122 -0.62 -10.55 -2.75
N ARG A 123 -1.44 -11.12 -3.64
CA ARG A 123 -2.41 -10.35 -4.44
C ARG A 123 -3.38 -9.56 -3.58
N ASN A 124 -3.84 -10.16 -2.47
CA ASN A 124 -4.68 -9.47 -1.50
C ASN A 124 -3.92 -8.31 -0.81
N ALA A 125 -2.69 -8.55 -0.34
CA ALA A 125 -1.87 -7.50 0.28
C ALA A 125 -1.55 -6.34 -0.70
N ALA A 126 -1.43 -6.63 -2.00
CA ALA A 126 -1.23 -5.61 -3.02
C ALA A 126 -2.42 -4.65 -3.15
N TRP A 127 -3.64 -5.11 -2.86
CA TRP A 127 -4.82 -4.23 -2.80
C TRP A 127 -4.76 -3.27 -1.62
N ASP A 128 -4.38 -3.74 -0.43
CA ASP A 128 -4.18 -2.88 0.75
C ASP A 128 -3.16 -1.77 0.48
N LEU A 129 -2.01 -2.15 -0.11
CA LEU A 129 -0.98 -1.19 -0.55
C LEU A 129 -1.50 -0.21 -1.60
N THR A 130 -2.35 -0.66 -2.51
CA THR A 130 -2.94 0.18 -3.56
C THR A 130 -3.90 1.21 -3.00
N GLN A 131 -4.74 0.82 -2.02
CA GLN A 131 -5.62 1.75 -1.32
C GLN A 131 -4.83 2.83 -0.58
N LEU A 132 -3.79 2.45 0.18
CA LEU A 132 -2.92 3.41 0.87
C LEU A 132 -2.17 4.33 -0.09
N SER A 133 -1.63 3.77 -1.17
CA SER A 133 -0.91 4.52 -2.19
C SER A 133 -1.80 5.56 -2.88
N GLU A 134 -3.04 5.19 -3.18
CA GLU A 134 -4.00 6.08 -3.81
C GLU A 134 -4.50 7.15 -2.83
N PHE A 135 -4.73 6.78 -1.57
CA PHE A 135 -5.10 7.73 -0.52
C PHE A 135 -4.06 8.84 -0.36
N ILE A 136 -2.78 8.47 -0.19
CA ILE A 136 -1.69 9.45 -0.02
C ILE A 136 -1.53 10.31 -1.26
N ARG A 137 -1.61 9.71 -2.46
CA ARG A 137 -1.52 10.48 -3.70
C ARG A 137 -2.57 11.60 -3.70
N ARG A 138 -3.82 11.27 -3.42
CA ARG A 138 -4.90 12.27 -3.39
C ARG A 138 -4.66 13.37 -2.34
N VAL A 139 -4.19 13.00 -1.15
CA VAL A 139 -3.84 14.01 -0.13
C VAL A 139 -2.69 14.91 -0.61
N ASN A 140 -1.66 14.33 -1.23
CA ASN A 140 -0.49 15.08 -1.69
C ASN A 140 -0.80 15.98 -2.90
N ASP A 141 -1.63 15.51 -3.83
CA ASP A 141 -2.01 16.25 -5.04
C ASP A 141 -2.79 17.53 -4.69
N ASP A 142 -3.66 17.47 -3.66
CA ASP A 142 -4.38 18.66 -3.18
C ASP A 142 -3.52 19.55 -2.26
N GLY A 143 -2.50 18.97 -1.63
CA GLY A 143 -1.54 19.69 -0.80
C GLY A 143 -2.13 20.30 0.48
N PRO A 144 -1.30 21.02 1.27
CA PRO A 144 -1.72 21.60 2.54
C PRO A 144 -2.78 22.70 2.38
N ASN A 145 -2.79 23.37 1.23
CA ASN A 145 -3.71 24.47 0.91
C ASN A 145 -4.96 24.00 0.12
N GLY A 146 -5.12 22.69 -0.09
CA GLY A 146 -6.27 22.14 -0.77
C GLY A 146 -7.57 22.32 0.01
N ASN A 147 -8.67 22.52 -0.72
CA ASN A 147 -10.02 22.68 -0.15
C ASN A 147 -10.72 21.34 0.15
N ILE A 148 -10.14 20.22 -0.29
CA ILE A 148 -10.69 18.89 -0.08
C ILE A 148 -10.00 18.25 1.14
N ARG A 149 -10.80 17.54 1.94
CA ARG A 149 -10.32 16.74 3.08
C ARG A 149 -10.67 15.29 2.81
N TYR A 150 -9.66 14.42 2.86
CA TYR A 150 -9.83 12.99 2.64
C TYR A 150 -9.93 12.24 3.96
N LEU A 151 -10.89 11.32 4.05
CA LEU A 151 -11.05 10.42 5.19
C LEU A 151 -10.69 9.00 4.77
N PHE A 152 -9.82 8.36 5.54
CA PHE A 152 -9.51 6.93 5.37
C PHE A 152 -10.30 6.10 6.39
N ALA A 153 -11.33 5.41 5.92
CA ALA A 153 -12.15 4.53 6.74
C ALA A 153 -11.88 3.07 6.35
N SER A 154 -11.53 2.24 7.34
CA SER A 154 -11.37 0.80 7.15
C SER A 154 -11.72 0.07 8.45
N LEU A 155 -12.36 -1.10 8.36
CA LEU A 155 -12.58 -1.99 9.50
C LEU A 155 -11.30 -2.75 9.87
N ASP A 156 -10.29 -2.77 9.00
CA ASP A 156 -8.99 -3.38 9.27
C ASP A 156 -8.11 -2.47 10.16
N LYS A 157 -7.83 -2.94 11.38
CA LYS A 157 -7.00 -2.21 12.37
C LYS A 157 -5.57 -1.97 11.86
N ASN A 158 -4.99 -2.93 11.16
CA ASN A 158 -3.63 -2.83 10.64
C ASN A 158 -3.58 -1.81 9.50
N LEU A 159 -4.56 -1.82 8.61
CA LEU A 159 -4.62 -0.86 7.51
C LEU A 159 -4.75 0.58 8.01
N ARG A 160 -5.56 0.80 9.06
CA ARG A 160 -5.66 2.12 9.73
C ARG A 160 -4.34 2.55 10.39
N LEU A 161 -3.64 1.62 11.04
CA LEU A 161 -2.32 1.90 11.62
C LEU A 161 -1.31 2.29 10.53
N MET A 162 -1.27 1.56 9.41
CA MET A 162 -0.39 1.90 8.28
C MET A 162 -0.71 3.27 7.72
N ALA A 163 -2.00 3.57 7.47
CA ALA A 163 -2.43 4.88 7.02
C ALA A 163 -1.94 5.98 7.97
N LYS A 164 -2.12 5.81 9.29
CA LYS A 164 -1.63 6.78 10.29
C LYS A 164 -0.11 6.99 10.21
N LEU A 165 0.66 5.90 10.15
CA LEU A 165 2.12 5.97 10.04
C LEU A 165 2.58 6.65 8.77
N LEU A 166 1.86 6.47 7.66
CA LEU A 166 2.16 7.15 6.40
C LEU A 166 2.06 8.67 6.53
N PHE A 167 1.14 9.21 7.34
CA PHE A 167 1.08 10.65 7.63
C PHE A 167 2.07 11.10 8.69
N GLU A 168 2.30 10.29 9.73
CA GLU A 168 3.31 10.58 10.76
C GLU A 168 4.73 10.62 10.15
N CYS A 169 5.02 9.72 9.20
CA CYS A 169 6.35 9.51 8.65
C CYS A 169 6.58 10.15 7.26
N GLY A 170 5.52 10.44 6.50
CA GLY A 170 5.60 10.88 5.10
C GLY A 170 5.23 12.34 4.85
N GLY A 171 4.91 13.12 5.89
CA GLY A 171 4.65 14.55 5.74
C GLY A 171 5.91 15.33 5.39
N ASN A 172 5.77 16.43 4.64
CA ASN A 172 6.86 17.34 4.25
C ASN A 172 7.71 17.93 5.40
N ALA A 173 7.36 17.63 6.66
CA ALA A 173 8.02 18.09 7.87
C ALA A 173 8.57 16.94 8.76
N THR A 174 8.46 15.68 8.34
CA THR A 174 8.95 14.57 9.16
C THR A 174 10.48 14.53 9.09
N SER A 175 11.14 15.03 10.14
CA SER A 175 12.58 14.83 10.33
C SER A 175 12.88 13.33 10.49
N GLY A 176 14.07 12.89 10.10
CA GLY A 176 14.51 11.49 10.34
C GLY A 176 14.28 11.04 11.78
N LEU A 177 14.38 11.95 12.75
CA LEU A 177 14.11 11.71 14.17
C LEU A 177 12.66 11.24 14.47
N GLU A 178 11.66 11.85 13.85
CA GLU A 178 10.26 11.44 14.05
C GLU A 178 9.98 10.05 13.47
N MET A 179 10.59 9.74 12.31
CA MET A 179 10.51 8.40 11.73
C MET A 179 11.19 7.36 12.62
N ARG A 180 12.37 7.67 13.18
CA ARG A 180 13.07 6.81 14.16
C ARG A 180 12.19 6.54 15.39
N LYS A 181 11.56 7.58 15.93
CA LYS A 181 10.67 7.48 17.10
C LYS A 181 9.44 6.63 16.79
N ALA A 182 8.83 6.80 15.61
CA ALA A 182 7.71 5.97 15.18
C ALA A 182 8.11 4.49 15.04
N LEU A 183 9.25 4.21 14.41
CA LEU A 183 9.74 2.85 14.17
C LEU A 183 10.22 2.14 15.44
N SER A 184 10.63 2.88 16.47
CA SER A 184 11.05 2.33 17.77
C SER A 184 9.96 1.54 18.49
N ARG A 185 8.70 1.64 18.05
CA ARG A 185 7.59 0.78 18.50
C ARG A 185 7.79 -0.68 18.12
N TRP A 186 8.48 -0.96 17.01
CA TRP A 186 8.68 -2.31 16.46
C TRP A 186 10.13 -2.78 16.47
N TRP A 187 11.08 -1.86 16.60
CA TRP A 187 12.50 -2.11 16.46
C TRP A 187 13.28 -1.61 17.68
N PRO A 188 14.41 -2.28 18.03
CA PRO A 188 15.43 -1.67 18.88
C PRO A 188 15.88 -0.32 18.29
N GLN A 189 16.26 0.64 19.15
CA GLN A 189 16.58 2.00 18.73
C GLN A 189 17.64 2.07 17.62
N SER A 190 18.69 1.25 17.68
CA SER A 190 19.73 1.20 16.66
C SER A 190 19.19 0.75 15.30
N ALA A 191 18.35 -0.28 15.28
CA ALA A 191 17.71 -0.76 14.04
C ALA A 191 16.68 0.25 13.50
N ALA A 192 15.90 0.90 14.39
CA ALA A 192 14.98 1.97 14.01
C ALA A 192 15.73 3.14 13.36
N ALA A 193 16.90 3.50 13.88
CA ALA A 193 17.79 4.51 13.29
C ALA A 193 18.23 4.12 11.88
N CYS A 194 18.78 2.91 11.69
CA CYS A 194 19.22 2.45 10.38
C CYS A 194 18.11 2.47 9.33
N ILE A 195 16.91 2.00 9.69
CA ILE A 195 15.77 1.98 8.75
C ILE A 195 15.32 3.40 8.41
N ALA A 196 15.17 4.27 9.42
CA ALA A 196 14.74 5.64 9.20
C ALA A 196 15.74 6.41 8.33
N ASP A 197 17.04 6.22 8.54
CA ASP A 197 18.09 6.88 7.78
C ASP A 197 18.08 6.43 6.32
N ALA A 198 18.00 5.12 6.08
CA ALA A 198 17.87 4.58 4.73
C ALA A 198 16.63 5.13 4.02
N MET A 199 15.48 5.18 4.69
CA MET A 199 14.24 5.74 4.13
C MET A 199 14.35 7.24 3.87
N PHE A 200 14.93 8.01 4.80
CA PHE A 200 15.11 9.45 4.65
C PHE A 200 16.05 9.77 3.48
N ASP A 201 17.15 9.02 3.35
CA ASP A 201 18.08 9.15 2.23
C ASP A 201 17.39 8.88 0.88
N HIS A 202 16.47 7.91 0.81
CA HIS A 202 15.65 7.71 -0.39
C HIS A 202 14.74 8.89 -0.69
N ILE A 203 14.07 9.42 0.32
CA ILE A 203 13.14 10.55 0.16
C ILE A 203 13.92 11.79 -0.31
N GLN A 204 15.03 12.13 0.34
CA GLN A 204 15.91 13.23 -0.05
C GLN A 204 16.42 13.06 -1.48
N ARG A 205 16.84 11.85 -1.85
CA ARG A 205 17.26 11.55 -3.22
C ARG A 205 16.13 11.79 -4.23
N ILE A 206 14.90 11.36 -3.95
CA ILE A 206 13.78 11.51 -4.90
C ILE A 206 13.31 12.96 -5.00
N GLN A 207 13.47 13.73 -3.93
CA GLN A 207 13.17 15.17 -3.89
C GLN A 207 14.29 16.03 -4.49
N SER A 208 15.46 15.45 -4.80
CA SER A 208 16.58 16.20 -5.37
C SER A 208 16.29 16.63 -6.81
N PRO A 209 16.67 17.86 -7.22
CA PRO A 209 16.43 18.35 -8.59
C PRO A 209 17.06 17.50 -9.69
N GLU A 210 18.17 16.82 -9.37
CA GLU A 210 18.94 15.99 -10.30
C GLU A 210 18.29 14.61 -10.50
N TRP A 211 17.38 14.21 -9.62
CA TRP A 211 16.76 12.90 -9.68
C TRP A 211 15.77 12.80 -10.84
N LYS A 212 15.90 11.71 -11.59
CA LYS A 212 14.97 11.32 -12.64
C LYS A 212 14.39 9.96 -12.31
N ALA A 213 13.08 9.83 -12.48
CA ALA A 213 12.40 8.55 -12.34
C ALA A 213 13.02 7.54 -13.31
N LYS A 214 13.37 6.36 -12.80
CA LYS A 214 13.81 5.26 -13.65
C LYS A 214 12.68 4.89 -14.59
N THR A 215 12.98 4.92 -15.88
CA THR A 215 12.11 4.44 -16.93
C THR A 215 12.78 3.23 -17.57
N SER A 216 12.02 2.15 -17.75
CA SER A 216 12.47 1.03 -18.57
C SER A 216 12.07 1.31 -20.01
N SER A 217 12.94 1.02 -20.97
CA SER A 217 12.59 0.99 -22.40
C SER A 217 11.68 -0.21 -22.72
N ASP A 218 11.69 -1.23 -21.87
CA ASP A 218 10.80 -2.38 -21.98
C ASP A 218 9.43 -2.06 -21.37
N THR A 219 8.41 -2.02 -22.22
CA THR A 219 7.01 -1.79 -21.86
C THR A 219 6.41 -2.90 -21.00
N ASP A 220 6.99 -4.11 -21.03
CA ASP A 220 6.53 -5.28 -20.26
C ASP A 220 7.35 -5.53 -18.98
N TYR A 221 8.32 -4.67 -18.66
CA TYR A 221 9.25 -4.83 -17.54
C TYR A 221 8.57 -5.18 -16.20
N ILE A 222 7.45 -4.52 -15.88
CA ILE A 222 6.72 -4.77 -14.64
C ILE A 222 6.11 -6.18 -14.63
N ASN A 223 5.55 -6.63 -15.75
CA ASN A 223 4.93 -7.95 -15.83
C ASN A 223 5.99 -9.06 -15.82
N GLU A 224 7.17 -8.80 -16.40
CA GLU A 224 8.33 -9.69 -16.29
C GLU A 224 8.76 -9.87 -14.83
N LEU A 225 8.89 -8.77 -14.08
CA LEU A 225 9.20 -8.83 -12.65
C LEU A 225 8.12 -9.57 -11.86
N ILE A 226 6.84 -9.35 -12.17
CA ILE A 226 5.74 -10.09 -11.54
C ILE A 226 5.86 -11.59 -11.82
N ARG A 227 6.12 -11.99 -13.07
CA ARG A 227 6.23 -13.40 -13.45
C ARG A 227 7.38 -14.07 -12.70
N LYS A 228 8.55 -13.40 -12.64
CA LYS A 228 9.71 -13.86 -11.86
C LYS A 228 9.40 -13.97 -10.37
N GLY A 229 8.72 -12.97 -9.80
CA GLY A 229 8.33 -12.97 -8.38
C GLY A 229 7.36 -14.11 -8.04
N GLU A 230 6.33 -14.33 -8.86
CA GLU A 230 5.42 -15.47 -8.67
C GLU A 230 6.13 -16.82 -8.84
N GLN A 231 6.99 -16.95 -9.86
CA GLN A 231 7.77 -18.17 -10.08
C GLN A 231 8.67 -18.48 -8.88
N HIS A 232 9.32 -17.47 -8.31
CA HIS A 232 10.09 -17.64 -7.10
C HIS A 232 9.23 -18.20 -5.96
N ILE A 233 8.01 -17.66 -5.76
CA ILE A 233 7.08 -18.16 -4.72
C ILE A 233 6.61 -19.61 -4.94
N ARG A 234 6.46 -20.02 -6.20
CA ARG A 234 6.11 -21.42 -6.56
C ARG A 234 7.23 -22.41 -6.29
N GLN A 235 8.48 -21.95 -6.26
CA GLN A 235 9.67 -22.77 -6.03
C GLN A 235 10.09 -22.85 -4.56
N MET A 236 9.38 -22.12 -3.68
CA MET A 236 9.54 -22.18 -2.21
C MET A 236 8.86 -23.41 -1.64
#